data_AF-A0A8H5LZQ8-F1
#
_entry.id   AF-A0A8H5LZQ8-F1
#
_cell.length_a   1.000
_cell.length_b   1.000
_cell.length_c   1.000
_cell.angle_alpha   90.00
_cell.angle_beta   90.00
_cell.angle_gamma   90.00
#
_symmetry.space_group_name_H-M   'P 1'
#
loop_
_entity.id
_entity.type
_entity.pdbx_description
1 polymer ?
#
loop_
_entity_poly.entity_id
_entity_poly.type
_entity_poly.pdbx_seq_one_letter_code
_entity_poly.pdbx_strand_id
1 'polypeptide(L)'
;MSGARTDPTSNEVVDVGVFVSRPRKPTIDSKSSISGVTAEVVAPVSIIRNNASSLSSHSPRYLASLSLSPPSEPVKASSQSSYYARSPYRPDVPADRRVLLWTTPHSKNVQQALDSEIPPHLQVKIFRCLLDSVSYSTRHSYGIGLLRFTQFCDREHISEESRMPASGVLLSAFIVDASGSYSSECIRNWIEGLRFWHMLNRAEWHGDDPLVLLLTKSANKGSGTRNL
;
A
#
# COMPACT_ATOMS: atom_id res chain seq x y z
N MET A 1 29.76 -6.09 64.70
CA MET A 1 30.31 -5.26 63.63
C MET A 1 29.26 -5.11 62.54
N SER A 2 28.94 -3.85 62.20
CA SER A 2 28.29 -3.32 60.98
C SER A 2 27.14 -4.10 60.32
N GLY A 3 26.00 -3.49 59.98
CA GLY A 3 25.67 -2.08 59.88
C GLY A 3 24.29 -1.92 59.23
N ALA A 4 23.65 -0.80 59.52
CA ALA A 4 22.32 -0.39 59.06
C ALA A 4 22.30 0.11 57.60
N ARG A 5 21.10 0.09 56.99
CA ARG A 5 20.60 0.98 55.91
C ARG A 5 19.10 0.68 55.71
N THR A 6 18.17 1.47 56.26
CA THR A 6 17.52 2.69 55.70
C THR A 6 16.79 2.47 54.36
N ASP A 7 15.45 2.49 54.48
CA ASP A 7 14.36 2.84 53.53
C ASP A 7 14.73 3.88 52.44
N PRO A 8 14.04 3.96 51.27
CA PRO A 8 12.63 4.43 51.25
C PRO A 8 11.69 4.06 50.06
N THR A 9 10.43 4.46 50.25
CA THR A 9 9.43 4.91 49.25
C THR A 9 8.71 3.88 48.36
N SER A 10 7.58 3.38 48.87
CA SER A 10 6.42 3.03 48.05
C SER A 10 5.62 4.30 47.73
N ASN A 11 5.77 4.82 46.51
CA ASN A 11 4.81 5.75 45.90
C ASN A 11 3.95 4.94 44.93
N GLU A 12 2.81 4.45 45.41
CA GLU A 12 1.77 3.89 44.55
C GLU A 12 0.97 5.06 43.97
N VAL A 13 1.19 5.31 42.68
CA VAL A 13 0.48 6.33 41.91
C VAL A 13 -0.92 5.80 41.61
N VAL A 14 -1.89 6.61 42.04
CA VAL A 14 -3.32 6.57 41.77
C VAL A 14 -3.62 6.23 40.30
N ASP A 15 -4.30 5.11 40.08
CA ASP A 15 -4.90 4.72 38.79
C ASP A 15 -6.14 5.60 38.55
N VAL A 16 -5.96 6.68 37.79
CA VAL A 16 -7.07 7.51 37.31
C VAL A 16 -7.66 6.81 36.10
N GLY A 17 -8.61 5.91 36.36
CA GLY A 17 -9.45 5.27 35.36
C GLY A 17 -10.17 6.30 34.51
N VAL A 18 -9.73 6.47 33.26
CA VAL A 18 -10.43 7.28 32.26
C VAL A 18 -11.58 6.45 31.69
N PHE A 19 -12.77 6.71 32.23
CA PHE A 19 -14.05 6.21 31.77
C PHE A 19 -14.41 6.87 30.44
N VAL A 20 -14.14 6.22 29.31
CA VAL A 20 -14.62 6.66 28.00
C VAL A 20 -15.94 5.96 27.67
N SER A 21 -17.03 6.69 27.90
CA SER A 21 -18.39 6.35 27.53
C SER A 21 -18.53 6.03 26.04
N ARG A 22 -19.11 4.87 25.73
CA ARG A 22 -19.54 4.46 24.37
C ARG A 22 -20.74 5.30 23.91
N PRO A 23 -20.71 5.91 22.71
CA PRO A 23 -21.93 6.44 22.10
C PRO A 23 -22.77 5.33 21.44
N ARG A 24 -24.08 5.39 21.66
CA ARG A 24 -25.11 4.46 21.14
C ARG A 24 -25.32 4.66 19.63
N LYS A 25 -25.57 3.56 18.91
CA LYS A 25 -26.04 3.54 17.51
C LYS A 25 -27.44 4.16 17.38
N PRO A 26 -27.72 4.96 16.33
CA PRO A 26 -29.07 5.22 15.87
C PRO A 26 -29.53 4.15 14.86
N THR A 27 -30.67 3.54 15.15
CA THR A 27 -31.50 2.72 14.24
C THR A 27 -32.36 3.62 13.36
N ILE A 28 -32.35 3.39 12.05
CA ILE A 28 -33.40 3.86 11.13
C ILE A 28 -33.71 2.73 10.14
N ASP A 29 -34.94 2.22 10.22
CA ASP A 29 -35.57 1.39 9.20
C ASP A 29 -36.17 2.28 8.11
N SER A 30 -36.04 1.89 6.83
CA SER A 30 -37.19 1.63 5.94
C SER A 30 -36.83 1.61 4.44
N LYS A 31 -37.50 0.67 3.77
CA LYS A 31 -37.52 0.29 2.35
C LYS A 31 -37.93 1.43 1.41
N SER A 32 -37.42 1.41 0.17
CA SER A 32 -38.28 1.48 -1.04
C SER A 32 -37.53 1.06 -2.31
N SER A 33 -38.17 0.18 -3.07
CA SER A 33 -37.83 -0.26 -4.43
C SER A 33 -38.45 0.69 -5.44
N ILE A 34 -37.76 1.02 -6.55
CA ILE A 34 -38.39 1.25 -7.87
C ILE A 34 -37.45 0.74 -8.99
N SER A 35 -38.08 0.10 -9.95
CA SER A 35 -37.60 -0.56 -11.16
C SER A 35 -37.08 0.36 -12.27
N GLY A 36 -36.08 -0.13 -13.00
CA GLY A 36 -36.06 -0.26 -14.48
C GLY A 36 -36.00 1.00 -15.35
N VAL A 37 -34.85 1.22 -16.01
CA VAL A 37 -34.78 1.81 -17.36
C VAL A 37 -33.60 1.17 -18.12
N THR A 38 -33.89 0.55 -19.25
CA THR A 38 -32.94 0.10 -20.27
C THR A 38 -32.64 1.24 -21.24
N ALA A 39 -31.37 1.49 -21.55
CA ALA A 39 -30.97 2.20 -22.77
C ALA A 39 -29.56 1.77 -23.18
N GLU A 40 -29.47 0.99 -24.26
CA GLU A 40 -28.27 0.87 -25.06
C GLU A 40 -27.95 2.23 -25.71
N VAL A 41 -26.69 2.64 -25.65
CA VAL A 41 -26.11 3.57 -26.62
C VAL A 41 -24.71 3.08 -26.97
N VAL A 42 -24.58 2.49 -28.15
CA VAL A 42 -23.30 2.19 -28.80
C VAL A 42 -22.90 3.40 -29.64
N ALA A 43 -21.74 4.00 -29.36
CA ALA A 43 -20.96 4.82 -30.30
C ALA A 43 -19.54 5.08 -29.74
N PRO A 44 -18.61 5.56 -30.57
CA PRO A 44 -17.73 4.79 -31.43
C PRO A 44 -16.34 4.57 -30.79
N VAL A 45 -15.65 3.52 -31.24
CA VAL A 45 -14.24 3.26 -30.92
C VAL A 45 -13.39 4.41 -31.48
N SER A 46 -12.99 5.32 -30.60
CA SER A 46 -11.87 6.21 -30.88
C SER A 46 -10.58 5.42 -30.65
N ILE A 47 -9.81 5.23 -31.73
CA ILE A 47 -8.45 4.74 -31.68
C ILE A 47 -7.64 5.78 -30.89
N ILE A 48 -7.45 5.53 -29.58
CA ILE A 48 -6.62 6.38 -28.74
C ILE A 48 -5.16 6.08 -29.09
N ARG A 49 -4.57 7.05 -29.78
CA ARG A 49 -3.13 7.23 -29.99
C ARG A 49 -2.41 7.10 -28.63
N ASN A 50 -1.59 6.06 -28.52
CA ASN A 50 -0.69 5.81 -27.39
C ASN A 50 0.12 7.07 -27.04
N ASN A 51 -0.07 7.58 -25.83
CA ASN A 51 0.85 8.55 -25.23
C ASN A 51 1.52 7.89 -24.02
N ALA A 52 2.81 7.63 -24.16
CA ALA A 52 3.71 7.23 -23.09
C ALA A 52 4.01 8.42 -22.14
N SER A 53 2.98 9.02 -21.55
CA SER A 53 3.06 10.27 -20.78
C SER A 53 2.42 10.12 -19.41
N SER A 54 2.82 9.11 -18.64
CA SER A 54 2.13 8.84 -17.37
C SER A 54 2.86 9.33 -16.13
N LEU A 55 4.17 9.52 -16.22
CA LEU A 55 4.92 10.41 -15.34
C LEU A 55 5.26 11.67 -16.12
N SER A 56 4.49 12.74 -15.90
CA SER A 56 4.97 14.06 -16.28
C SER A 56 6.30 14.31 -15.55
N SER A 57 7.34 14.75 -16.28
CA SER A 57 8.61 15.19 -15.69
C SER A 57 8.43 16.29 -14.63
N HIS A 58 7.23 16.89 -14.56
CA HIS A 58 6.85 17.95 -13.63
C HIS A 58 6.04 17.45 -12.42
N SER A 59 5.79 16.14 -12.29
CA SER A 59 5.08 15.62 -11.11
C SER A 59 5.89 15.83 -9.82
N PRO A 60 5.28 16.34 -8.72
CA PRO A 60 5.97 16.50 -7.44
C PRO A 60 6.62 15.21 -6.94
N ARG A 61 5.97 14.07 -7.17
CA ARG A 61 6.47 12.73 -6.80
C ARG A 61 7.71 12.35 -7.61
N TYR A 62 7.71 12.66 -8.91
CA TYR A 62 8.87 12.44 -9.77
C TYR A 62 10.06 13.30 -9.33
N LEU A 63 9.83 14.60 -9.11
CA LEU A 63 10.86 15.53 -8.64
C LEU A 63 11.43 15.13 -7.27
N ALA A 64 10.59 14.69 -6.33
CA ALA A 64 11.05 14.16 -5.05
C ALA A 64 11.92 12.91 -5.23
N SER A 65 11.53 11.99 -6.13
CA SER A 65 12.30 10.77 -6.39
C SER A 65 13.68 11.03 -6.97
N LEU A 66 13.86 12.07 -7.79
CA LEU A 66 15.15 12.43 -8.38
C LEU A 66 16.17 12.87 -7.33
N SER A 67 15.70 13.39 -6.19
CA SER A 67 16.57 13.79 -5.09
C SER A 67 17.15 12.62 -4.29
N LEU A 68 16.67 11.39 -4.51
CA LEU A 68 17.21 10.21 -3.83
C LEU A 68 18.63 9.94 -4.30
N SER A 69 19.56 9.88 -3.34
CA SER A 69 20.93 9.43 -3.60
C SER A 69 20.91 8.05 -4.26
N PRO A 70 21.73 7.82 -5.30
CA PRO A 70 21.88 6.48 -5.87
C PRO A 70 22.35 5.51 -4.77
N PRO A 71 21.92 4.23 -4.82
CA PRO A 71 22.41 3.25 -3.87
C PRO A 71 23.93 3.15 -3.96
N SER A 72 24.58 3.06 -2.79
CA SER A 72 26.03 2.91 -2.65
C SER A 72 26.54 1.55 -3.15
N GLU A 73 25.67 0.59 -3.43
CA GLU A 73 26.03 -0.72 -3.95
C GLU A 73 25.33 -1.04 -5.29
N PRO A 74 26.04 -1.67 -6.24
CA PRO A 74 25.46 -2.04 -7.53
C PRO A 74 24.35 -3.08 -7.33
N VAL A 75 23.14 -2.73 -7.79
CA VAL A 75 21.98 -3.62 -7.77
C VAL A 75 22.24 -4.79 -8.73
N LYS A 76 22.33 -6.01 -8.20
CA LYS A 76 22.31 -7.24 -9.03
C LYS A 76 20.94 -7.36 -9.68
N ALA A 77 20.89 -7.38 -11.01
CA ALA A 77 19.68 -7.61 -11.78
C ALA A 77 19.15 -9.03 -11.48
N SER A 78 17.96 -9.15 -10.90
CA SER A 78 17.33 -10.47 -10.71
C SER A 78 16.68 -10.92 -12.02
N SER A 79 17.28 -11.95 -12.62
CA SER A 79 16.78 -12.63 -13.80
C SER A 79 15.68 -13.62 -13.41
N GLN A 80 14.43 -13.18 -13.22
CA GLN A 80 13.27 -14.07 -13.27
C GLN A 80 11.96 -13.29 -13.39
N SER A 81 11.33 -13.40 -14.58
CA SER A 81 9.93 -13.04 -14.87
C SER A 81 9.53 -11.60 -14.52
N SER A 82 10.06 -10.63 -15.26
CA SER A 82 9.76 -9.20 -15.12
C SER A 82 8.54 -8.74 -15.91
N TYR A 83 7.76 -9.65 -16.50
CA TYR A 83 6.61 -9.24 -17.31
C TYR A 83 5.46 -8.86 -16.38
N TYR A 84 5.19 -7.56 -16.28
CA TYR A 84 3.94 -6.99 -15.80
C TYR A 84 3.31 -6.24 -16.97
N ALA A 85 1.99 -6.11 -16.97
CA ALA A 85 1.30 -5.41 -18.05
C ALA A 85 1.77 -3.96 -18.11
N ARG A 86 2.18 -3.49 -19.30
CA ARG A 86 2.53 -2.08 -19.48
C ARG A 86 1.32 -1.24 -19.10
N SER A 87 1.53 -0.35 -18.14
CA SER A 87 0.48 0.49 -17.60
C SER A 87 1.03 1.89 -17.42
N PRO A 88 0.27 2.94 -17.79
CA PRO A 88 0.65 4.31 -17.45
C PRO A 88 0.78 4.47 -15.92
N TYR A 89 0.10 3.67 -15.12
CA TYR A 89 0.18 3.80 -13.67
C TYR A 89 1.48 3.25 -13.08
N ARG A 90 2.22 2.42 -13.83
CA ARG A 90 3.39 1.66 -13.37
C ARG A 90 4.57 1.81 -14.34
N PRO A 91 5.19 3.00 -14.38
CA PRO A 91 6.38 3.24 -15.19
C PRO A 91 7.54 2.33 -14.75
N ASP A 92 8.44 2.01 -15.69
CA ASP A 92 9.60 1.19 -15.40
C ASP A 92 10.62 1.98 -14.57
N VAL A 93 10.72 1.62 -13.30
CA VAL A 93 11.58 2.29 -12.31
C VAL A 93 12.19 1.25 -11.36
N PRO A 94 13.37 1.55 -10.78
CA PRO A 94 13.98 0.71 -9.74
C PRO A 94 13.03 0.45 -8.56
N ALA A 95 13.21 -0.69 -7.90
CA ALA A 95 12.31 -1.14 -6.84
C ALA A 95 12.11 -0.08 -5.75
N ASP A 96 13.18 0.55 -5.27
CA ASP A 96 13.12 1.56 -4.20
C ASP A 96 12.32 2.82 -4.54
N ARG A 97 12.02 3.03 -5.82
CA ARG A 97 11.23 4.17 -6.32
C ARG A 97 9.77 3.81 -6.64
N ARG A 98 9.43 2.53 -6.79
CA ARG A 98 8.07 2.09 -7.17
C ARG A 98 7.01 2.57 -6.19
N VAL A 99 7.29 2.49 -4.90
CA VAL A 99 6.33 2.89 -3.86
C VAL A 99 5.96 4.38 -3.92
N LEU A 100 6.80 5.20 -4.52
CA LEU A 100 6.51 6.61 -4.75
C LEU A 100 5.92 6.86 -6.15
N LEU A 101 6.51 6.26 -7.18
CA LEU A 101 6.24 6.60 -8.58
C LEU A 101 5.12 5.77 -9.21
N TRP A 102 4.78 4.62 -8.66
CA TRP A 102 3.62 3.87 -9.10
C TRP A 102 2.36 4.47 -8.49
N THR A 103 1.37 4.62 -9.35
CA THR A 103 0.11 5.32 -9.07
C THR A 103 -1.06 4.38 -9.36
N THR A 104 -2.27 4.88 -9.16
CA THR A 104 -3.55 4.30 -9.61
C THR A 104 -4.45 5.44 -10.07
N PRO A 105 -5.61 5.16 -10.68
CA PRO A 105 -6.65 6.17 -10.86
C PRO A 105 -6.96 6.94 -9.57
N HIS A 106 -7.06 6.25 -8.43
CA HIS A 106 -7.25 6.86 -7.12
C HIS A 106 -6.12 7.83 -6.76
N SER A 107 -4.86 7.40 -6.86
CA SER A 107 -3.71 8.27 -6.54
C SER A 107 -3.67 9.53 -7.40
N LYS A 108 -4.07 9.43 -8.68
CA LYS A 108 -4.13 10.59 -9.58
C LYS A 108 -5.19 11.59 -9.14
N ASN A 109 -6.38 11.13 -8.78
CA ASN A 109 -7.46 12.00 -8.29
C ASN A 109 -7.03 12.70 -6.98
N VAL A 110 -6.40 11.97 -6.06
CA VAL A 110 -5.84 12.52 -4.83
C VAL A 110 -4.76 13.57 -5.13
N GLN A 111 -3.86 13.28 -6.07
CA GLN A 111 -2.80 14.22 -6.46
C GLN A 111 -3.37 15.51 -7.06
N GLN A 112 -4.42 15.42 -7.89
CA GLN A 112 -5.09 16.60 -8.46
C GLN A 112 -5.75 17.48 -7.39
N ALA A 113 -6.37 16.86 -6.37
CA ALA A 113 -6.91 17.60 -5.24
C ALA A 113 -5.79 18.31 -4.45
N LEU A 114 -4.69 17.62 -4.17
CA LEU A 114 -3.53 18.18 -3.48
C LEU A 114 -2.86 19.33 -4.24
N ASP A 115 -2.81 19.26 -5.57
CA ASP A 115 -2.27 20.32 -6.43
C ASP A 115 -3.05 21.64 -6.30
N SER A 116 -4.34 21.56 -5.90
CA SER A 116 -5.19 22.73 -5.65
C SER A 116 -5.06 23.27 -4.23
N GLU A 117 -4.66 22.45 -3.26
CA GLU A 117 -4.56 22.83 -1.85
C GLU A 117 -3.17 23.35 -1.46
N ILE A 118 -2.12 22.73 -1.99
CA ILE A 118 -0.74 22.93 -1.54
C ILE A 118 0.20 23.16 -2.74
N PRO A 119 1.05 24.21 -2.71
CA PRO A 119 2.03 24.46 -3.75
C PRO A 119 2.96 23.26 -4.04
N PRO A 120 3.31 22.98 -5.31
CA PRO A 120 4.11 21.81 -5.71
C PRO A 120 5.44 21.66 -4.95
N HIS A 121 6.13 22.76 -4.64
CA HIS A 121 7.41 22.71 -3.93
C HIS A 121 7.28 22.20 -2.47
N LEU A 122 6.14 22.46 -1.81
CA LEU A 122 5.87 21.89 -0.48
C LEU A 122 5.54 20.41 -0.58
N GLN A 123 4.80 20.01 -1.61
CA GLN A 123 4.54 18.59 -1.86
C GLN A 123 5.84 17.80 -2.11
N VAL A 124 6.77 18.36 -2.88
CA VAL A 124 8.11 17.78 -3.07
C VAL A 124 8.81 17.60 -1.72
N LYS A 125 8.78 18.60 -0.84
CA LYS A 125 9.37 18.50 0.52
C LYS A 125 8.71 17.40 1.34
N ILE A 126 7.38 17.30 1.33
CA ILE A 126 6.63 16.25 2.04
C ILE A 126 7.07 14.87 1.55
N PHE A 127 7.07 14.63 0.24
CA PHE A 127 7.48 13.35 -0.32
C PHE A 127 8.96 13.03 -0.05
N ARG A 128 9.85 14.03 -0.09
CA ARG A 128 11.26 13.85 0.30
C ARG A 128 11.40 13.43 1.75
N CYS A 129 10.77 14.14 2.68
CA CYS A 129 10.81 13.78 4.11
C CYS A 129 10.27 12.36 4.36
N LEU A 130 9.21 11.95 3.65
CA LEU A 130 8.66 10.60 3.75
C LEU A 130 9.58 9.53 3.17
N LEU A 131 10.36 9.86 2.14
CA LEU A 131 11.34 8.95 1.59
C LEU A 131 12.57 8.83 2.48
N ASP A 132 13.03 9.94 3.06
CA ASP A 132 14.20 9.99 3.92
C ASP A 132 13.93 9.32 5.28
N SER A 133 12.66 9.25 5.71
CA SER A 133 12.25 8.52 6.90
C SER A 133 12.25 7.00 6.73
N VAL A 134 12.40 6.49 5.51
CA VAL A 134 12.43 5.04 5.20
C VAL A 134 13.75 4.68 4.51
N SER A 135 14.48 3.75 5.11
CA SER A 135 15.78 3.32 4.58
C SER A 135 15.67 2.80 3.14
N TYR A 136 16.76 2.90 2.38
CA TYR A 136 16.82 2.38 1.01
C TYR A 136 16.42 0.89 0.94
N SER A 137 16.93 0.05 1.85
CA SER A 137 16.63 -1.39 1.88
C SER A 137 15.15 -1.66 2.11
N THR A 138 14.51 -0.88 2.99
CA THR A 138 13.07 -0.97 3.25
C THR A 138 12.26 -0.52 2.03
N ARG A 139 12.59 0.63 1.43
CA ARG A 139 11.93 1.09 0.19
C ARG A 139 12.07 0.09 -0.95
N HIS A 140 13.26 -0.49 -1.11
CA HIS A 140 13.52 -1.53 -2.10
C HIS A 140 12.62 -2.75 -1.87
N SER A 141 12.53 -3.22 -0.62
CA SER A 141 11.68 -4.36 -0.23
C SER A 141 10.20 -4.07 -0.46
N TYR A 142 9.74 -2.86 -0.12
CA TYR A 142 8.37 -2.41 -0.38
C TYR A 142 8.07 -2.36 -1.87
N GLY A 143 8.99 -1.87 -2.70
CA GLY A 143 8.85 -1.87 -4.15
C GLY A 143 8.87 -3.24 -4.80
N ILE A 144 9.54 -4.22 -4.20
CA ILE A 144 9.42 -5.63 -4.61
C ILE A 144 8.01 -6.14 -4.29
N GLY A 145 7.51 -5.88 -3.09
CA GLY A 145 6.15 -6.28 -2.70
C GLY A 145 5.08 -5.67 -3.59
N LEU A 146 5.23 -4.38 -3.93
CA LEU A 146 4.33 -3.70 -4.84
C LEU A 146 4.38 -4.31 -6.26
N LEU A 147 5.56 -4.66 -6.77
CA LEU A 147 5.68 -5.39 -8.03
C LEU A 147 4.91 -6.71 -7.98
N ARG A 148 5.10 -7.52 -6.92
CA ARG A 148 4.44 -8.81 -6.77
C ARG A 148 2.92 -8.69 -6.70
N PHE A 149 2.41 -7.71 -5.94
CA PHE A 149 0.99 -7.41 -5.89
C PHE A 149 0.43 -7.06 -7.28
N THR A 150 1.13 -6.20 -8.03
CA THR A 150 0.64 -5.81 -9.36
C THR A 150 0.73 -6.94 -10.39
N GLN A 151 1.73 -7.82 -10.28
CA GLN A 151 1.81 -9.04 -11.10
C GLN A 151 0.67 -10.00 -10.80
N PHE A 152 0.33 -10.18 -9.52
CA PHE A 152 -0.86 -10.90 -9.09
C PHE A 152 -2.12 -10.28 -9.71
N CYS A 153 -2.32 -8.97 -9.56
CA CYS A 153 -3.47 -8.28 -10.11
C CYS A 153 -3.55 -8.35 -11.65
N ASP A 154 -2.43 -8.27 -12.35
CA ASP A 154 -2.38 -8.40 -13.81
C ASP A 154 -2.80 -9.81 -14.25
N ARG A 155 -2.32 -10.84 -13.55
CA ARG A 155 -2.65 -12.25 -13.84
C ARG A 155 -4.10 -12.58 -13.54
N GLU A 156 -4.65 -12.06 -12.45
CA GLU A 156 -6.05 -12.27 -12.06
C GLU A 156 -7.01 -11.26 -12.71
N HIS A 157 -6.53 -10.47 -13.69
CA HIS A 157 -7.32 -9.47 -14.42
C HIS A 157 -8.03 -8.43 -13.52
N ILE A 158 -7.45 -8.10 -12.37
CA ILE A 158 -7.95 -7.06 -11.47
C ILE A 158 -7.66 -5.69 -12.08
N SER A 159 -8.70 -4.88 -12.27
CA SER A 159 -8.60 -3.54 -12.83
C SER A 159 -7.67 -2.63 -12.01
N GLU A 160 -7.04 -1.63 -12.65
CA GLU A 160 -6.18 -0.66 -11.93
C GLU A 160 -6.97 0.18 -10.90
N GLU A 161 -8.29 0.35 -11.08
CA GLU A 161 -9.17 1.04 -10.13
C GLU A 161 -9.38 0.24 -8.84
N SER A 162 -9.48 -1.09 -8.95
CA SER A 162 -9.68 -1.97 -7.79
C SER A 162 -8.42 -2.19 -6.96
N ARG A 163 -7.25 -1.75 -7.45
CA ARG A 163 -5.95 -1.94 -6.78
C ARG A 163 -5.69 -0.91 -5.68
N MET A 164 -6.47 0.18 -5.64
CA MET A 164 -6.37 1.20 -4.60
C MET A 164 -7.68 2.01 -4.49
N PRO A 165 -8.32 2.06 -3.29
CA PRO A 165 -8.00 1.27 -2.10
C PRO A 165 -8.15 -0.23 -2.35
N ALA A 166 -7.13 -1.02 -2.00
CA ALA A 166 -7.19 -2.47 -2.12
C ALA A 166 -8.09 -3.03 -1.03
N SER A 167 -9.15 -3.75 -1.41
CA SER A 167 -10.09 -4.35 -0.44
C SER A 167 -9.40 -5.42 0.41
N GLY A 168 -9.94 -5.68 1.61
CA GLY A 168 -9.45 -6.77 2.46
C GLY A 168 -9.51 -8.14 1.77
N VAL A 169 -10.51 -8.37 0.93
CA VAL A 169 -10.63 -9.60 0.10
C VAL A 169 -9.51 -9.69 -0.92
N LEU A 170 -9.18 -8.59 -1.62
CA LEU A 170 -8.10 -8.56 -2.59
C LEU A 170 -6.73 -8.80 -1.92
N LEU A 171 -6.49 -8.17 -0.78
CA LEU A 171 -5.28 -8.38 0.02
C LEU A 171 -5.19 -9.83 0.51
N SER A 172 -6.29 -10.41 0.97
CA SER A 172 -6.38 -11.81 1.41
C SER A 172 -6.04 -12.76 0.27
N ALA A 173 -6.62 -12.55 -0.92
CA ALA A 173 -6.35 -13.36 -2.11
C ALA A 173 -4.87 -13.32 -2.51
N PHE A 174 -4.28 -12.12 -2.49
CA PHE A 174 -2.84 -11.95 -2.75
C PHE A 174 -1.96 -12.72 -1.74
N ILE A 175 -2.29 -12.68 -0.45
CA ILE A 175 -1.55 -13.41 0.58
C ILE A 175 -1.63 -14.93 0.35
N VAL A 176 -2.83 -15.44 0.04
CA VAL A 176 -3.04 -16.88 -0.20
C VAL A 176 -2.25 -17.35 -1.42
N ASP A 177 -2.27 -16.58 -2.51
CA ASP A 177 -1.48 -16.84 -3.71
C ASP A 177 0.03 -16.92 -3.40
N ALA A 178 0.52 -16.02 -2.56
CA ALA A 178 1.94 -15.97 -2.20
C ALA A 178 2.38 -17.07 -1.20
N SER A 179 1.47 -17.54 -0.32
CA SER A 179 1.78 -18.41 0.83
C SER A 179 2.33 -19.79 0.46
N GLY A 180 2.22 -20.22 -0.80
CA GLY A 180 2.80 -21.48 -1.29
C GLY A 180 4.18 -21.34 -1.93
N SER A 181 4.62 -20.11 -2.22
CA SER A 181 5.83 -19.86 -3.02
C SER A 181 6.87 -19.00 -2.31
N TYR A 182 6.46 -18.27 -1.26
CA TYR A 182 7.31 -17.31 -0.56
C TYR A 182 7.21 -17.48 0.95
N SER A 183 8.26 -17.08 1.68
CA SER A 183 8.24 -17.11 3.13
C SER A 183 7.22 -16.12 3.68
N SER A 184 6.71 -16.42 4.88
CA SER A 184 5.86 -15.52 5.66
C SER A 184 6.50 -14.14 5.90
N GLU A 185 7.82 -14.12 6.10
CA GLU A 185 8.59 -12.89 6.25
C GLU A 185 8.52 -12.02 4.99
N CYS A 186 8.72 -12.62 3.81
CA CYS A 186 8.59 -11.92 2.54
C CYS A 186 7.18 -11.36 2.35
N ILE A 187 6.15 -12.17 2.62
CA ILE A 187 4.75 -11.78 2.47
C ILE A 187 4.41 -10.62 3.41
N ARG A 188 4.83 -10.68 4.68
CA ARG A 188 4.63 -9.59 5.63
C ARG A 188 5.29 -8.29 5.14
N ASN A 189 6.53 -8.36 4.68
CA ASN A 189 7.23 -7.20 4.12
C ASN A 189 6.52 -6.62 2.87
N TRP A 190 5.87 -7.46 2.07
CA TRP A 190 5.07 -6.99 0.94
C TRP A 190 3.79 -6.29 1.38
N ILE A 191 3.10 -6.82 2.39
CA ILE A 191 1.90 -6.19 2.97
C ILE A 191 2.24 -4.83 3.61
N GLU A 192 3.35 -4.73 4.34
CA GLU A 192 3.81 -3.44 4.87
C GLU A 192 4.15 -2.43 3.75
N GLY A 193 4.74 -2.91 2.65
CA GLY A 193 4.96 -2.09 1.46
C GLY A 193 3.65 -1.58 0.83
N LEU A 194 2.62 -2.44 0.75
CA LEU A 194 1.29 -2.04 0.28
C LEU A 194 0.64 -1.03 1.22
N ARG A 195 0.76 -1.21 2.54
CA ARG A 195 0.25 -0.27 3.54
C ARG A 195 0.91 1.09 3.40
N PHE A 196 2.24 1.13 3.28
CA PHE A 196 2.99 2.37 3.06
C PHE A 196 2.58 3.05 1.75
N TRP A 197 2.37 2.26 0.68
CA TRP A 197 1.86 2.78 -0.59
C TRP A 197 0.46 3.38 -0.48
N HIS A 198 -0.46 2.76 0.27
CA HIS A 198 -1.79 3.33 0.53
C HIS A 198 -1.70 4.64 1.30
N MET A 199 -0.89 4.68 2.35
CA MET A 199 -0.64 5.89 3.14
C MET A 199 -0.11 7.05 2.26
N LEU A 200 0.89 6.78 1.41
CA LEU A 200 1.46 7.79 0.49
C LEU A 200 0.46 8.34 -0.53
N ASN A 201 -0.58 7.58 -0.83
CA ASN A 201 -1.62 7.94 -1.79
C ASN A 201 -2.93 8.32 -1.13
N ARG A 202 -2.94 8.47 0.21
CA ARG A 202 -4.12 8.83 1.02
C ARG A 202 -5.31 7.91 0.78
N ALA A 203 -5.03 6.64 0.49
CA ALA A 203 -6.03 5.61 0.30
C ALA A 203 -6.36 4.94 1.63
N GLU A 204 -7.62 4.55 1.82
CA GLU A 204 -8.04 3.77 2.97
C GLU A 204 -7.28 2.43 3.03
N TRP A 205 -6.90 2.01 4.23
CA TRP A 205 -6.21 0.75 4.45
C TRP A 205 -7.16 -0.31 4.99
N HIS A 206 -7.40 -1.36 4.21
CA HIS A 206 -8.27 -2.47 4.60
C HIS A 206 -7.51 -3.71 5.09
N GLY A 207 -6.19 -3.62 5.29
CA GLY A 207 -5.41 -4.79 5.75
C GLY A 207 -5.44 -5.05 7.25
N ASP A 208 -6.09 -4.16 8.02
CA ASP A 208 -6.40 -4.41 9.43
C ASP A 208 -7.62 -5.34 9.60
N ASP A 209 -8.24 -5.78 8.49
CA ASP A 209 -9.29 -6.79 8.49
C ASP A 209 -8.81 -8.10 9.14
N PRO A 210 -9.61 -8.73 10.03
CA PRO A 210 -9.21 -9.95 10.74
C PRO A 210 -8.76 -11.10 9.82
N LEU A 211 -9.35 -11.24 8.64
CA LEU A 211 -8.99 -12.26 7.66
C LEU A 211 -7.59 -12.01 7.10
N VAL A 212 -7.29 -10.76 6.73
CA VAL A 212 -5.96 -10.37 6.21
C VAL A 212 -4.89 -10.63 7.27
N LEU A 213 -5.14 -10.23 8.52
CA LEU A 213 -4.22 -10.45 9.63
C LEU A 213 -4.01 -11.93 9.92
N LEU A 214 -5.07 -12.74 9.89
CA LEU A 214 -5.00 -14.18 10.12
C LEU A 214 -4.19 -14.88 9.01
N LEU A 215 -4.46 -14.55 7.75
CA LEU A 215 -3.77 -15.14 6.60
C LEU A 215 -2.29 -14.75 6.55
N THR A 216 -1.96 -13.50 6.86
CA THR A 216 -0.56 -13.05 6.95
C THR A 216 0.20 -13.84 8.02
N LYS A 217 -0.45 -14.13 9.16
CA LYS A 217 0.14 -14.96 10.23
C LYS A 217 0.24 -16.43 9.84
N SER A 218 -0.75 -16.98 9.15
CA SER A 218 -0.80 -18.41 8.81
C SER A 218 0.15 -18.81 7.68
N ALA A 219 0.61 -17.86 6.85
CA ALA A 219 1.63 -18.07 5.83
C ALA A 219 2.93 -18.72 6.35
N ASN A 220 3.15 -18.74 7.68
CA ASN A 220 4.25 -19.45 8.34
C ASN A 220 4.19 -20.99 8.22
N LYS A 221 3.05 -21.58 7.82
CA LYS A 221 2.80 -23.04 7.95
C LYS A 221 2.90 -23.84 6.64
N GLY A 222 3.57 -23.31 5.62
CA GLY A 222 3.62 -23.91 4.28
C GLY A 222 4.67 -24.99 4.01
N SER A 223 5.52 -25.36 4.98
CA SER A 223 6.53 -26.42 4.83
C SER A 223 6.12 -27.69 5.58
N GLY A 224 5.02 -28.30 5.14
CA GLY A 224 4.56 -29.58 5.68
C GLY A 224 3.55 -30.23 4.73
N THR A 225 4.04 -31.15 3.90
CA THR A 225 3.29 -32.14 3.13
C THR A 225 2.31 -31.62 2.06
N ARG A 226 2.76 -31.64 0.80
CA ARG A 226 1.93 -32.07 -0.33
C ARG A 226 2.67 -33.19 -1.06
N ASN A 227 2.38 -34.44 -0.68
CA ASN A 227 2.55 -35.58 -1.56
C ASN A 227 1.15 -35.93 -2.08
N LEU A 228 1.03 -35.83 -3.41
CA LEU A 228 0.04 -36.40 -4.33
C LEU A 228 -1.45 -36.20 -4.00
#